data_AF-A0A925WGA4-F1
#
_entry.id   AF-A0A925WGA4-F1
#
_cell.length_a   1.000
_cell.length_b   1.000
_cell.length_c   1.000
_cell.angle_alpha   90.00
_cell.angle_beta   90.00
_cell.angle_gamma   90.00
#
_symmetry.space_group_name_H-M   'P 1'
#
loop_
_entity.id
_entity.type
_entity.pdbx_description
1 polymer ?
#
loop_
_entity_poly.entity_id
_entity_poly.type
_entity_poly.pdbx_seq_one_letter_code
_entity_poly.pdbx_strand_id
1 'polypeptide(L)'
;MNLILHQFKTDALHFRWRILMLWMAFAAEIVLAAARFFPARGASLADGLIMMWQIAAAVFLVAALVQADSLVGTTAAWLTRPLRRPHLFWAKSLFIVTFLLLPKLAAQSVGWSLRGYSGHLILCAAAESLLYSVSAVLVVAVLASLTSSLTRFFLAVGIGIGGMFAWLVVVEMLKKAGIIKNAGANWNETGSFNASQLIVAFVFLASCLALAWMAQARFRRWRVALVLLAVGVMAFPILNTRWRVNFLKPRLTESTPLTLEFVSTNAPGPRHGQQIFTEIFA
;
A
#
# COMPACT_ATOMS: atom_id res chain seq x y z
N MET A 1 -19.95 -30.63 -6.15
CA MET A 1 -18.85 -29.84 -6.75
C MET A 1 -18.86 -28.44 -6.13
N ASN A 2 -17.74 -27.95 -5.61
CA ASN A 2 -17.68 -26.63 -4.96
C ASN A 2 -17.90 -25.51 -5.99
N LEU A 3 -19.10 -24.93 -6.02
CA LEU A 3 -19.50 -23.85 -6.94
C LEU A 3 -18.54 -22.65 -6.89
N ILE A 4 -17.98 -22.37 -5.72
CA ILE A 4 -16.99 -21.29 -5.50
C ILE A 4 -15.73 -21.51 -6.34
N LEU A 5 -15.19 -22.74 -6.34
CA LEU A 5 -13.97 -23.07 -7.09
C LEU A 5 -14.22 -23.05 -8.60
N HIS A 6 -15.40 -23.49 -9.03
CA HIS A 6 -15.77 -23.44 -10.45
C HIS A 6 -15.82 -21.98 -10.96
N GLN A 7 -16.48 -21.08 -10.23
CA GLN A 7 -16.52 -19.66 -10.58
C GLN A 7 -15.12 -19.04 -10.57
N PHE A 8 -14.33 -19.32 -9.53
CA PHE A 8 -12.95 -18.84 -9.42
C PHE A 8 -12.09 -19.26 -10.63
N LYS A 9 -12.20 -20.53 -11.06
CA LYS A 9 -11.47 -21.03 -12.24
C LYS A 9 -11.90 -20.31 -13.52
N THR A 10 -13.20 -20.08 -13.70
CA THR A 10 -13.73 -19.37 -14.86
C THR A 10 -13.25 -17.92 -14.90
N ASP A 11 -13.29 -17.21 -13.76
CA ASP A 11 -12.79 -15.83 -13.65
C ASP A 11 -11.28 -15.77 -13.94
N ALA A 12 -10.50 -16.72 -13.41
CA ALA A 12 -9.06 -16.83 -13.67
C ALA A 12 -8.74 -17.04 -15.15
N LEU A 13 -9.49 -17.90 -15.84
CA LEU A 13 -9.32 -18.13 -17.27
C LEU A 13 -9.72 -16.90 -18.10
N HIS A 14 -10.79 -16.21 -17.70
CA HIS A 14 -11.27 -15.01 -18.39
C HIS A 14 -10.26 -13.85 -18.29
N PHE A 15 -9.64 -13.66 -17.11
CA PHE A 15 -8.69 -12.59 -16.86
C PHE A 15 -7.22 -12.98 -17.03
N ARG A 16 -6.92 -14.19 -17.52
CA ARG A 16 -5.54 -14.75 -17.57
C ARG A 16 -4.49 -13.79 -18.15
N TRP A 17 -4.81 -13.12 -19.26
CA TRP A 17 -3.87 -12.21 -19.91
C TRP A 17 -3.60 -10.95 -19.08
N ARG A 18 -4.63 -10.42 -18.41
CA ARG A 18 -4.50 -9.26 -17.52
C ARG A 18 -3.69 -9.61 -16.27
N ILE A 19 -3.91 -10.81 -15.72
CA ILE A 19 -3.13 -11.36 -14.61
C ILE A 19 -1.66 -11.51 -15.02
N LEU A 20 -1.39 -12.11 -16.18
CA LEU A 20 -0.03 -12.29 -16.69
C LEU A 20 0.69 -10.94 -16.87
N MET A 21 0.03 -9.94 -17.46
CA MET A 21 0.62 -8.60 -17.61
C MET A 21 0.97 -7.97 -16.25
N LEU A 22 0.10 -8.12 -15.25
CA LEU A 22 0.37 -7.63 -13.90
C LEU A 22 1.55 -8.38 -13.24
N TRP A 23 1.60 -9.69 -13.38
CA TRP A 23 2.67 -10.51 -12.81
C TRP A 23 4.02 -10.23 -13.48
N MET A 24 4.03 -9.98 -14.78
CA MET A 24 5.22 -9.51 -15.49
C MET A 24 5.70 -8.15 -14.95
N ALA A 25 4.79 -7.25 -14.57
CA ALA A 25 5.15 -5.98 -13.96
C ALA A 25 5.74 -6.16 -12.54
N PHE A 26 5.27 -7.13 -11.76
CA PHE A 26 5.89 -7.48 -10.48
C PHE A 26 7.27 -8.15 -10.67
N ALA A 27 7.40 -9.02 -11.67
CA ALA A 27 8.69 -9.63 -11.99
C ALA A 27 9.71 -8.58 -12.46
N ALA A 28 9.29 -7.62 -13.28
CA ALA A 28 10.13 -6.53 -13.73
C ALA A 28 10.68 -5.68 -12.56
N GLU A 29 9.88 -5.47 -11.51
CA GLU A 29 10.33 -4.79 -10.29
C GLU A 29 11.44 -5.56 -9.58
N ILE A 30 11.34 -6.90 -9.50
CA ILE A 30 12.40 -7.73 -8.91
C ILE A 30 13.69 -7.64 -9.74
N VAL A 31 13.57 -7.72 -11.07
CA VAL A 31 14.73 -7.59 -11.98
C VAL A 31 15.39 -6.23 -11.83
N LEU A 32 14.61 -5.15 -11.76
CA LEU A 32 15.15 -3.81 -11.52
C LEU A 32 15.79 -3.68 -10.14
N ALA A 33 15.16 -4.23 -9.10
CA ALA A 33 15.73 -4.22 -7.75
C ALA A 33 17.08 -4.93 -7.71
N ALA A 34 17.24 -6.03 -8.45
CA ALA A 34 18.53 -6.70 -8.64
C ALA A 34 19.49 -5.89 -9.51
N ALA A 35 19.02 -5.23 -10.57
CA ALA A 35 19.89 -4.46 -11.48
C ALA A 35 20.46 -3.18 -10.86
N ARG A 36 19.92 -2.69 -9.73
CA ARG A 36 20.42 -1.50 -9.01
C ARG A 36 21.85 -1.62 -8.47
N PHE A 37 22.48 -2.79 -8.57
CA PHE A 37 23.94 -2.90 -8.44
C PHE A 37 24.71 -2.08 -9.50
N PHE A 38 24.04 -1.65 -10.59
CA PHE A 38 24.62 -0.83 -11.63
C PHE A 38 24.05 0.61 -11.59
N PRO A 39 24.89 1.65 -11.41
CA PRO A 39 24.44 3.04 -11.30
C PRO A 39 24.02 3.60 -12.68
N ALA A 40 22.79 3.33 -13.09
CA ALA A 40 22.21 3.88 -14.32
C ALA A 40 21.31 5.09 -14.02
N ARG A 41 21.57 6.24 -14.66
CA ARG A 41 20.78 7.49 -14.55
C ARG A 41 19.28 7.36 -14.91
N GLY A 42 18.82 6.21 -15.44
CA GLY A 42 17.43 5.96 -15.81
C GLY A 42 16.63 5.07 -14.84
N ALA A 43 17.24 4.51 -13.80
CA ALA A 43 16.57 3.51 -12.94
C ALA A 43 15.33 4.08 -12.21
N SER A 44 15.40 5.34 -11.75
CA SER A 44 14.31 5.98 -11.01
C SER A 44 13.05 6.24 -11.85
N LEU A 45 13.22 6.61 -13.13
CA LEU A 45 12.11 6.79 -14.06
C LEU A 45 11.45 5.44 -14.39
N ALA A 46 12.24 4.40 -14.62
CA ALA A 46 11.74 3.05 -14.87
C ALA A 46 10.94 2.51 -13.67
N ASP A 47 11.45 2.69 -12.45
CA ASP A 47 10.74 2.34 -11.21
C ASP A 47 9.39 3.05 -11.12
N GLY A 48 9.37 4.37 -11.37
CA GLY A 48 8.16 5.17 -11.33
C GLY A 48 7.12 4.71 -12.36
N LEU A 49 7.55 4.45 -13.61
CA LEU A 49 6.67 3.97 -14.68
C LEU A 49 6.11 2.57 -14.37
N ILE A 50 6.93 1.66 -13.86
CA ILE A 50 6.47 0.32 -13.47
C ILE A 50 5.49 0.40 -12.30
N MET A 51 5.77 1.23 -11.29
CA MET A 51 4.84 1.45 -10.18
C MET A 51 3.50 2.00 -10.68
N MET A 52 3.52 3.02 -11.56
CA MET A 52 2.30 3.57 -12.16
C MET A 52 1.54 2.50 -12.95
N TRP A 53 2.24 1.69 -13.74
CA TRP A 53 1.64 0.60 -14.52
C TRP A 53 1.01 -0.48 -13.63
N GLN A 54 1.72 -0.91 -12.57
CA GLN A 54 1.20 -1.87 -11.60
C GLN A 54 -0.08 -1.35 -10.92
N ILE A 55 -0.10 -0.08 -10.51
CA ILE A 55 -1.29 0.54 -9.92
C ILE A 55 -2.44 0.58 -10.93
N ALA A 56 -2.20 1.06 -12.15
CA ALA A 56 -3.22 1.14 -13.18
C ALA A 56 -3.80 -0.25 -13.53
N ALA A 57 -2.93 -1.25 -13.70
CA ALA A 57 -3.31 -2.63 -13.99
C ALA A 57 -4.09 -3.25 -12.83
N ALA A 58 -3.68 -3.03 -11.58
CA ALA A 58 -4.39 -3.49 -10.39
C ALA A 58 -5.78 -2.85 -10.27
N VAL A 59 -5.87 -1.52 -10.45
CA VAL A 59 -7.13 -0.77 -10.41
C VAL A 59 -8.08 -1.28 -11.50
N PHE A 60 -7.61 -1.42 -12.73
CA PHE A 60 -8.39 -1.93 -13.85
C PHE A 60 -8.86 -3.37 -13.62
N LEU A 61 -7.97 -4.25 -13.14
CA LEU A 61 -8.31 -5.65 -12.88
C LEU A 61 -9.39 -5.76 -11.81
N VAL A 62 -9.26 -5.05 -10.68
CA VAL A 62 -10.26 -5.05 -9.61
C VAL A 62 -11.57 -4.48 -10.09
N ALA A 63 -11.55 -3.34 -10.80
CA ALA A 63 -12.77 -2.73 -11.34
C ALA A 63 -13.49 -3.66 -12.33
N ALA A 64 -12.75 -4.26 -13.27
CA ALA A 64 -13.30 -5.20 -14.23
C ALA A 64 -13.85 -6.46 -13.55
N LEU A 65 -13.17 -7.00 -12.54
CA LEU A 65 -13.63 -8.16 -11.77
C LEU A 65 -14.95 -7.88 -11.04
N VAL A 66 -15.07 -6.69 -10.44
CA VAL A 66 -16.26 -6.27 -9.70
C VAL A 66 -17.42 -5.96 -10.65
N GLN A 67 -17.16 -5.36 -11.81
CA GLN A 67 -18.21 -4.96 -12.76
C GLN A 67 -18.63 -6.09 -13.73
N ALA A 68 -17.76 -7.07 -14.02
CA ALA A 68 -18.09 -8.21 -14.88
C ALA A 68 -19.32 -8.98 -14.38
N ASP A 69 -19.43 -9.09 -13.06
CA ASP A 69 -20.62 -9.56 -12.38
C ASP A 69 -21.17 -8.43 -11.51
N SER A 70 -21.71 -7.37 -12.14
CA SER A 70 -22.30 -6.26 -11.38
C SER A 70 -23.40 -6.76 -10.43
N LEU A 71 -23.09 -6.83 -9.13
CA LEU A 71 -24.00 -7.23 -8.04
C LEU A 71 -25.33 -6.44 -8.01
N VAL A 72 -25.43 -5.35 -8.78
CA VAL A 72 -26.51 -4.37 -8.76
C VAL A 72 -27.22 -4.24 -10.13
N GLY A 73 -26.79 -4.98 -11.17
CA GLY A 73 -27.33 -4.87 -12.54
C GLY A 73 -28.79 -5.32 -12.70
N THR A 74 -29.51 -4.68 -13.63
CA THR A 74 -30.90 -4.99 -14.03
C THR A 74 -31.00 -6.14 -15.03
N THR A 75 -29.89 -6.73 -15.44
CA THR A 75 -29.85 -7.79 -16.46
C THR A 75 -30.44 -9.09 -15.91
N ALA A 76 -31.45 -9.66 -16.57
CA ALA A 76 -32.19 -10.84 -16.10
C ALA A 76 -31.33 -12.12 -15.89
N ALA A 77 -30.04 -12.10 -16.24
CA ALA A 77 -29.09 -13.20 -16.02
C ALA A 77 -28.92 -13.58 -14.55
N TRP A 78 -29.19 -12.67 -13.60
CA TRP A 78 -29.13 -12.97 -12.15
C TRP A 78 -30.32 -13.81 -11.68
N LEU A 79 -31.49 -13.65 -12.31
CA LEU A 79 -32.70 -14.40 -11.94
C LEU A 79 -32.61 -15.85 -12.36
N THR A 80 -31.82 -16.17 -13.39
CA THR A 80 -31.71 -17.52 -13.93
C THR A 80 -30.56 -18.33 -13.32
N ARG A 81 -29.66 -17.72 -12.54
CA ARG A 81 -28.54 -18.43 -11.87
C ARG A 81 -28.80 -18.59 -10.38
N PRO A 82 -28.93 -19.83 -9.85
CA PRO A 82 -29.12 -20.10 -8.42
C PRO A 82 -27.80 -19.96 -7.62
N LEU A 83 -27.15 -18.79 -7.68
CA LEU A 83 -25.94 -18.50 -6.92
C LEU A 83 -26.26 -17.58 -5.73
N ARG A 84 -26.00 -18.08 -4.52
CA ARG A 84 -26.11 -17.29 -3.30
C ARG A 84 -25.07 -16.16 -3.31
N ARG A 85 -25.50 -14.92 -3.15
CA ARG A 85 -24.66 -13.69 -3.08
C ARG A 85 -23.38 -13.81 -2.22
N PRO A 86 -23.40 -14.38 -1.01
CA PRO A 86 -22.18 -14.49 -0.20
C PRO A 86 -21.08 -15.34 -0.88
N HIS A 87 -21.45 -16.34 -1.69
CA HIS A 87 -20.46 -17.15 -2.40
C HIS A 87 -19.74 -16.35 -3.49
N LEU A 88 -20.45 -15.46 -4.19
CA LEU A 88 -19.87 -14.61 -5.22
C LEU A 88 -18.92 -13.56 -4.62
N PHE A 89 -19.28 -13.02 -3.45
CA PHE A 89 -18.40 -12.15 -2.66
C PHE A 89 -17.10 -12.85 -2.29
N TRP A 90 -17.19 -14.03 -1.65
CA TRP A 90 -16.01 -14.77 -1.23
C TRP A 90 -15.14 -15.21 -2.41
N ALA A 91 -15.74 -15.59 -3.53
CA ALA A 91 -15.00 -15.93 -4.74
C ALA A 91 -14.17 -14.75 -5.26
N LYS A 92 -14.75 -13.53 -5.32
CA LYS A 92 -14.04 -12.33 -5.77
C LYS A 92 -12.98 -11.86 -4.78
N SER A 93 -13.28 -11.90 -3.48
CA SER A 93 -12.30 -11.59 -2.44
C SER A 93 -11.12 -12.57 -2.49
N LEU A 94 -11.37 -13.87 -2.66
CA LEU A 94 -10.32 -14.88 -2.81
C LEU A 94 -9.49 -14.64 -4.07
N PHE A 95 -10.13 -14.28 -5.19
CA PHE A 95 -9.43 -13.92 -6.42
C PHE A 95 -8.47 -12.74 -6.21
N ILE A 96 -8.94 -11.66 -5.57
CA ILE A 96 -8.11 -10.50 -5.26
C ILE A 96 -6.94 -10.89 -4.36
N VAL A 97 -7.18 -11.66 -3.30
CA VAL A 97 -6.12 -12.08 -2.39
C VAL A 97 -5.07 -12.92 -3.12
N THR A 98 -5.50 -13.94 -3.87
CA THR A 98 -4.60 -14.91 -4.52
C THR A 98 -3.84 -14.33 -5.71
N PHE A 99 -4.47 -13.52 -6.56
CA PHE A 99 -3.85 -13.06 -7.81
C PHE A 99 -3.27 -11.64 -7.73
N LEU A 100 -3.70 -10.83 -6.77
CA LEU A 100 -3.25 -9.44 -6.62
C LEU A 100 -2.35 -9.26 -5.39
N LEU A 101 -2.84 -9.60 -4.20
CA LEU A 101 -2.14 -9.29 -2.95
C LEU A 101 -0.96 -10.22 -2.71
N LEU A 102 -1.15 -11.53 -2.89
CA LEU A 102 -0.13 -12.54 -2.61
C LEU A 102 1.10 -12.40 -3.53
N PRO A 103 0.95 -12.23 -4.86
CA PRO A 103 2.10 -12.02 -5.76
C PRO A 103 2.83 -10.69 -5.50
N LYS A 104 2.07 -9.62 -5.18
CA LYS A 104 2.65 -8.33 -4.80
C LYS A 104 3.52 -8.46 -3.54
N LEU A 105 2.98 -9.11 -2.49
CA LEU A 105 3.73 -9.34 -1.25
C LEU A 105 4.94 -10.23 -1.46
N ALA A 106 4.83 -11.26 -2.30
CA ALA A 106 5.95 -12.11 -2.66
C ALA A 106 7.07 -11.31 -3.35
N ALA A 107 6.72 -10.48 -4.34
CA ALA A 107 7.69 -9.65 -5.05
C ALA A 107 8.38 -8.64 -4.12
N GLN A 108 7.61 -7.98 -3.23
CA GLN A 108 8.17 -7.07 -2.23
C GLN A 108 9.08 -7.78 -1.23
N SER A 109 8.68 -8.96 -0.75
CA SER A 109 9.48 -9.76 0.19
C SER A 109 10.80 -10.21 -0.42
N VAL A 110 10.78 -10.62 -1.69
CA VAL A 110 12.01 -10.93 -2.45
C VAL A 110 12.87 -9.67 -2.59
N GLY A 111 12.27 -8.53 -2.96
CA GLY A 111 12.99 -7.26 -3.07
C GLY A 111 13.64 -6.81 -1.75
N TRP A 112 13.00 -7.02 -0.61
CA TRP A 112 13.59 -6.76 0.70
C TRP A 112 14.68 -7.77 1.06
N SER A 113 14.49 -9.05 0.76
CA SER A 113 15.53 -10.07 0.96
C SER A 113 16.81 -9.75 0.18
N LEU A 114 16.69 -9.35 -1.09
CA LEU A 114 17.82 -8.95 -1.94
C LEU A 114 18.58 -7.72 -1.41
N ARG A 115 17.95 -6.89 -0.57
CA ARG A 115 18.58 -5.73 0.08
C ARG A 115 19.19 -6.06 1.45
N GLY A 116 19.13 -7.32 1.88
CA GLY A 116 19.72 -7.77 3.14
C GLY A 116 18.88 -7.46 4.38
N TYR A 117 17.57 -7.22 4.24
CA TYR A 117 16.70 -7.03 5.41
C TYR A 117 16.54 -8.34 6.20
N SER A 118 16.50 -8.24 7.52
CA SER A 118 16.27 -9.40 8.39
C SER A 118 14.84 -9.93 8.25
N GLY A 119 14.63 -11.23 8.47
CA GLY A 119 13.31 -11.87 8.34
C GLY A 119 12.22 -11.21 9.20
N HIS A 120 12.57 -10.74 10.40
CA HIS A 120 11.64 -9.99 11.26
C HIS A 120 11.21 -8.67 10.62
N LEU A 121 12.16 -7.89 10.07
CA LEU A 121 11.84 -6.63 9.39
C LEU A 121 11.01 -6.86 8.13
N ILE A 122 11.27 -7.94 7.40
CA ILE A 122 10.47 -8.36 6.23
C ILE A 122 9.02 -8.64 6.65
N LEU A 123 8.79 -9.35 7.76
CA LEU A 123 7.44 -9.64 8.25
C LEU A 123 6.70 -8.37 8.68
N CYS A 124 7.36 -7.46 9.41
CA CYS A 124 6.76 -6.17 9.79
C CYS A 124 6.41 -5.33 8.56
N ALA A 125 7.34 -5.21 7.60
CA ALA A 125 7.11 -4.48 6.36
C ALA A 125 6.02 -5.12 5.49
N ALA A 126 5.94 -6.45 5.47
CA ALA A 126 4.89 -7.18 4.76
C ALA A 126 3.52 -6.91 5.36
N ALA A 127 3.40 -6.90 6.69
CA ALA A 127 2.14 -6.59 7.38
C ALA A 127 1.67 -5.16 7.10
N GLU A 128 2.59 -4.19 7.16
CA GLU A 128 2.31 -2.79 6.82
C GLU A 128 1.91 -2.63 5.34
N SER A 129 2.66 -3.26 4.42
CA SER A 129 2.36 -3.19 3.00
C SER A 129 1.05 -3.89 2.64
N LEU A 130 0.72 -4.98 3.34
CA LEU A 130 -0.57 -5.65 3.21
C LEU A 130 -1.70 -4.73 3.65
N LEU A 131 -1.58 -4.06 4.79
CA LEU A 131 -2.60 -3.12 5.28
C LEU A 131 -2.86 -2.00 4.26
N TYR A 132 -1.80 -1.40 3.72
CA TYR A 132 -1.91 -0.38 2.67
C TYR A 132 -2.58 -0.93 1.41
N SER A 133 -2.15 -2.11 0.96
CA SER A 133 -2.65 -2.73 -0.27
C SER A 133 -4.13 -3.13 -0.14
N VAL A 134 -4.52 -3.71 0.98
CA VAL A 134 -5.92 -4.08 1.27
C VAL A 134 -6.79 -2.82 1.30
N SER A 135 -6.34 -1.76 1.97
CA SER A 135 -7.08 -0.48 2.03
C SER A 135 -7.31 0.07 0.63
N ALA A 136 -6.26 0.18 -0.19
CA ALA A 136 -6.35 0.70 -1.55
C ALA A 136 -7.28 -0.14 -2.44
N VAL A 137 -7.17 -1.47 -2.37
CA VAL A 137 -8.01 -2.38 -3.14
C VAL A 137 -9.47 -2.31 -2.70
N LEU A 138 -9.73 -2.17 -1.41
CA LEU A 138 -11.09 -1.98 -0.89
C LEU A 138 -11.71 -0.66 -1.36
N VAL A 139 -10.95 0.45 -1.41
CA VAL A 139 -11.43 1.71 -2.00
C VAL A 139 -11.88 1.48 -3.44
N VAL A 140 -11.02 0.85 -4.25
CA VAL A 140 -11.31 0.55 -5.65
C VAL A 140 -12.51 -0.36 -5.80
N ALA A 141 -12.60 -1.42 -5.00
CA ALA A 141 -13.71 -2.36 -5.05
C ALA A 141 -15.03 -1.66 -4.70
N VAL A 142 -15.09 -0.90 -3.61
CA VAL A 142 -16.29 -0.15 -3.21
C VAL A 142 -16.69 0.83 -4.30
N LEU A 143 -15.75 1.61 -4.84
CA LEU A 143 -16.03 2.57 -5.91
C LEU A 143 -16.52 1.89 -7.20
N ALA A 144 -15.93 0.75 -7.56
CA ALA A 144 -16.36 -0.09 -8.68
C ALA A 144 -17.78 -0.64 -8.47
N SER A 145 -18.18 -0.97 -7.24
CA SER A 145 -19.55 -1.41 -6.94
C SER A 145 -20.60 -0.30 -6.89
N LEU A 146 -20.17 0.95 -6.71
CA LEU A 146 -21.05 2.12 -6.76
C LEU A 146 -21.26 2.62 -8.19
N THR A 147 -20.45 2.17 -9.14
CA THR A 147 -20.48 2.62 -10.53
C THR A 147 -21.02 1.52 -11.45
N SER A 148 -21.90 1.92 -12.36
CA SER A 148 -22.58 0.98 -13.25
C SER A 148 -21.75 0.61 -14.49
N SER A 149 -20.72 1.37 -14.81
CA SER A 149 -19.87 1.18 -15.99
C SER A 149 -18.43 1.56 -15.72
N LEU A 150 -17.53 1.00 -16.52
CA LEU A 150 -16.09 1.19 -16.39
C LEU A 150 -15.68 2.64 -16.70
N THR A 151 -16.35 3.29 -17.66
CA THR A 151 -16.16 4.72 -17.96
C THR A 151 -16.54 5.61 -16.77
N ARG A 152 -17.69 5.35 -16.14
CA ARG A 152 -18.12 6.11 -14.94
C ARG A 152 -17.20 5.86 -13.76
N PHE A 153 -16.68 4.64 -13.64
CA PHE A 153 -15.66 4.29 -12.66
C PHE A 153 -14.39 5.13 -12.83
N PHE A 154 -13.80 5.17 -14.02
CA PHE A 154 -12.59 5.97 -14.25
C PHE A 154 -12.83 7.46 -14.09
N LEU A 155 -14.00 7.97 -14.44
CA LEU A 155 -14.39 9.35 -14.19
C LEU A 155 -14.44 9.63 -12.67
N ALA A 156 -15.07 8.74 -11.89
CA ALA A 156 -15.12 8.86 -10.44
C ALA A 156 -13.74 8.78 -9.78
N VAL A 157 -12.88 7.86 -10.25
CA VAL A 157 -11.47 7.78 -9.81
C VAL A 157 -10.72 9.07 -10.15
N GLY A 158 -10.87 9.58 -11.37
CA GLY A 158 -10.24 10.83 -11.82
C GLY A 158 -10.66 12.03 -10.97
N ILE A 159 -11.95 12.18 -10.68
CA ILE A 159 -12.46 13.21 -9.76
C ILE A 159 -11.89 13.01 -8.36
N GLY A 160 -11.85 11.77 -7.85
CA GLY A 160 -11.29 11.46 -6.53
C GLY A 160 -9.82 11.84 -6.41
N ILE A 161 -9.00 11.46 -7.40
CA ILE A 161 -7.58 11.81 -7.46
C ILE A 161 -7.40 13.33 -7.59
N GLY A 162 -8.15 13.98 -8.48
CA GLY A 162 -8.10 15.43 -8.67
C GLY A 162 -8.48 16.20 -7.39
N GLY A 163 -9.54 15.76 -6.71
CA GLY A 163 -9.97 16.32 -5.42
C GLY A 163 -8.94 16.11 -4.31
N MET A 164 -8.33 14.93 -4.22
CA MET A 164 -7.26 14.65 -3.27
C MET A 164 -6.03 15.52 -3.54
N PHE A 165 -5.65 15.69 -4.81
CA PHE A 165 -4.52 16.55 -5.19
C PHE A 165 -4.80 18.02 -4.84
N ALA A 166 -5.98 18.53 -5.21
CA ALA A 166 -6.40 19.89 -4.86
C ALA A 166 -6.38 20.11 -3.34
N TRP A 167 -6.86 19.14 -2.56
CA TRP A 167 -6.80 19.17 -1.10
C TRP A 167 -5.36 19.23 -0.57
N LEU A 168 -4.45 18.40 -1.07
CA LEU A 168 -3.04 18.42 -0.68
C LEU A 168 -2.39 19.77 -0.97
N VAL A 169 -2.66 20.36 -2.14
CA VAL A 169 -2.19 21.71 -2.49
C VAL A 169 -2.72 22.75 -1.50
N VAL A 170 -4.01 22.71 -1.17
CA VAL A 170 -4.61 23.63 -0.18
C VAL A 170 -3.95 23.48 1.19
N VAL A 171 -3.73 22.25 1.66
CA VAL A 171 -3.06 21.99 2.94
C VAL A 171 -1.64 22.54 2.95
N GLU A 172 -0.87 22.34 1.88
CA GLU A 172 0.49 22.89 1.77
C GLU A 172 0.50 24.42 1.71
N MET A 173 -0.47 25.04 1.04
CA MET A 173 -0.63 26.50 1.03
C MET A 173 -0.97 27.04 2.43
N LEU A 174 -1.87 26.37 3.16
CA LEU A 174 -2.22 26.74 4.54
C LEU A 174 -1.06 26.58 5.53
N LYS A 175 -0.21 25.57 5.33
CA LYS A 175 1.04 25.42 6.09
C LYS A 175 2.01 26.56 5.81
N LYS A 176 2.24 26.90 4.53
CA LYS A 176 3.12 28.01 4.13
C LYS A 176 2.60 29.37 4.60
N ALA A 177 1.28 29.55 4.68
CA ALA A 177 0.65 30.73 5.24
C ALA A 177 0.76 30.85 6.78
N GLY A 178 1.32 29.84 7.47
CA GLY A 178 1.45 29.83 8.93
C GLY A 178 0.13 29.58 9.69
N ILE A 179 -0.97 29.29 8.97
CA ILE A 179 -2.28 29.02 9.57
C ILE A 179 -2.24 27.65 10.28
N ILE A 180 -1.60 26.67 9.66
CA ILE A 180 -1.39 25.34 10.24
C ILE A 180 0.04 25.27 10.77
N LYS A 181 0.20 25.31 12.09
CA LYS A 181 1.52 25.11 12.73
C LYS A 181 1.94 23.66 12.55
N ASN A 182 3.15 23.43 12.02
CA ASN A 182 3.77 22.11 12.00
C ASN A 182 3.91 21.63 13.45
N ALA A 183 3.28 20.51 13.78
CA ALA A 183 3.49 19.86 15.06
C ALA A 183 4.95 19.35 15.11
N GLY A 184 5.84 20.13 15.72
CA GLY A 184 7.14 19.75 16.28
C GLY A 184 8.08 18.91 15.38
N ALA A 185 9.01 19.59 14.72
CA ALA A 185 10.11 19.01 13.94
C ALA A 185 11.22 18.38 14.80
N ASN A 186 10.88 17.49 15.74
CA ASN A 186 11.87 16.64 16.42
C ASN A 186 12.01 15.35 15.62
N TRP A 187 12.95 15.34 14.66
CA TRP A 187 13.17 14.29 13.65
C TRP A 187 13.32 12.85 14.21
N ASN A 188 13.77 12.70 15.45
CA ASN A 188 13.96 11.38 16.08
C ASN A 188 12.71 10.82 16.78
N GLU A 189 11.77 11.68 17.21
CA GLU A 189 10.47 11.24 17.75
C GLU A 189 9.41 11.07 16.65
N THR A 190 9.65 11.62 15.45
CA THR A 190 8.65 11.70 14.38
C THR A 190 8.41 10.38 13.67
N GLY A 191 9.42 9.51 13.53
CA GLY A 191 9.30 8.28 12.74
C GLY A 191 8.27 7.30 13.29
N SER A 192 8.43 6.88 14.56
CA SER A 192 7.50 5.96 15.22
C SER A 192 6.11 6.57 15.41
N PHE A 193 6.05 7.88 15.69
CA PHE A 193 4.78 8.59 15.82
C PHE A 193 4.02 8.62 14.50
N ASN A 194 4.65 9.02 13.39
CA ASN A 194 4.04 9.05 12.07
C ASN A 194 3.57 7.65 11.64
N ALA A 195 4.38 6.63 11.88
CA ALA A 195 3.99 5.24 11.59
C ALA A 195 2.75 4.83 12.39
N SER A 196 2.68 5.18 13.68
CA SER A 196 1.53 4.89 14.54
C SER A 196 0.25 5.59 14.03
N GLN A 197 0.35 6.84 13.61
CA GLN A 197 -0.75 7.62 13.04
C GLN A 197 -1.26 7.01 11.73
N LEU A 198 -0.33 6.66 10.83
CA LEU A 198 -0.67 6.04 9.55
C LEU A 198 -1.35 4.69 9.73
N ILE A 199 -0.82 3.82 10.60
CA ILE A 199 -1.42 2.51 10.87
C ILE A 199 -2.86 2.67 11.36
N VAL A 200 -3.12 3.55 12.32
CA VAL A 200 -4.48 3.78 12.85
C VAL A 200 -5.41 4.32 11.76
N ALA A 201 -4.94 5.30 10.97
CA ALA A 201 -5.72 5.87 9.89
C ALA A 201 -6.08 4.82 8.82
N PHE A 202 -5.12 3.96 8.44
CA PHE A 202 -5.36 2.87 7.48
C PHE A 202 -6.24 1.77 8.04
N VAL A 203 -6.08 1.35 9.30
CA VAL A 203 -6.96 0.34 9.92
C VAL A 203 -8.40 0.86 9.99
N PHE A 204 -8.59 2.12 10.39
CA PHE A 204 -9.91 2.74 10.41
C PHE A 204 -10.53 2.80 9.01
N LEU A 205 -9.77 3.28 8.02
CA LEU A 205 -10.20 3.35 6.63
C LEU A 205 -10.56 1.97 6.08
N ALA A 206 -9.69 0.97 6.28
CA ALA A 206 -9.92 -0.41 5.85
C ALA A 206 -11.18 -1.00 6.48
N SER A 207 -11.42 -0.73 7.77
CA SER A 207 -12.62 -1.18 8.48
C SER A 207 -13.88 -0.57 7.90
N CYS A 208 -13.91 0.75 7.69
CA CYS A 208 -15.05 1.44 7.06
C CYS A 208 -15.32 0.93 5.64
N LEU A 209 -14.27 0.71 4.84
CA LEU A 209 -14.41 0.21 3.47
C LEU A 209 -14.82 -1.25 3.41
N ALA A 210 -14.31 -2.10 4.30
CA ALA A 210 -14.73 -3.50 4.41
C ALA A 210 -16.22 -3.58 4.79
N LEU A 211 -16.67 -2.74 5.73
CA LEU A 211 -18.08 -2.62 6.08
C LEU A 211 -18.92 -2.08 4.91
N ALA A 212 -18.42 -1.09 4.16
CA ALA A 212 -19.10 -0.56 2.97
C ALA A 212 -19.26 -1.62 1.89
N TRP A 213 -18.18 -2.37 1.62
CA TRP A 213 -18.13 -3.48 0.67
C TRP A 213 -19.10 -4.60 1.09
N MET A 214 -19.10 -4.97 2.36
CA MET A 214 -20.01 -5.99 2.91
C MET A 214 -21.47 -5.54 2.90
N ALA A 215 -21.75 -4.28 3.27
CA ALA A 215 -23.09 -3.71 3.26
C ALA A 215 -23.68 -3.67 1.85
N GLN A 216 -22.86 -3.31 0.87
CA GLN A 216 -23.24 -3.31 -0.54
C GLN A 216 -23.50 -4.73 -1.06
N ALA A 217 -22.56 -5.65 -0.81
CA ALA A 217 -22.65 -7.03 -1.31
C ALA A 217 -23.80 -7.83 -0.67
N ARG A 218 -24.08 -7.61 0.62
CA ARG A 218 -25.09 -8.38 1.37
C ARG A 218 -26.49 -7.76 1.31
N PHE A 219 -26.60 -6.45 1.52
CA PHE A 219 -27.90 -5.80 1.76
C PHE A 219 -28.34 -4.86 0.64
N ARG A 220 -27.53 -4.61 -0.40
CA ARG A 220 -27.83 -3.69 -1.51
C ARG A 220 -28.15 -2.26 -1.05
N ARG A 221 -27.68 -1.87 0.14
CA ARG A 221 -27.90 -0.55 0.74
C ARG A 221 -26.82 0.43 0.26
N TRP A 222 -26.91 0.87 -1.00
CA TRP A 222 -25.93 1.76 -1.62
C TRP A 222 -25.69 3.06 -0.84
N ARG A 223 -26.74 3.60 -0.19
CA ARG A 223 -26.63 4.80 0.67
C ARG A 223 -25.72 4.56 1.87
N VAL A 224 -25.82 3.40 2.52
CA VAL A 224 -24.99 3.04 3.67
C VAL A 224 -23.53 2.86 3.22
N ALA A 225 -23.30 2.20 2.08
CA ALA A 225 -21.96 2.04 1.53
C ALA A 225 -21.31 3.39 1.17
N LEU A 226 -22.08 4.32 0.59
CA LEU A 226 -21.61 5.67 0.27
C LEU A 226 -21.27 6.46 1.53
N VAL A 227 -22.13 6.43 2.55
CA VAL A 227 -21.87 7.09 3.84
C VAL A 227 -20.62 6.52 4.49
N LEU A 228 -20.46 5.19 4.56
CA LEU A 228 -19.27 4.57 5.13
C LEU A 228 -17.98 4.91 4.36
N LEU A 229 -18.05 4.97 3.03
CA LEU A 229 -16.92 5.43 2.21
C LEU A 229 -16.58 6.90 2.49
N ALA A 230 -17.58 7.78 2.54
CA ALA A 230 -17.37 9.20 2.83
C ALA A 230 -16.79 9.42 4.23
N VAL A 231 -17.31 8.72 5.25
CA VAL A 231 -16.79 8.77 6.64
C VAL A 231 -15.34 8.29 6.69
N GLY A 232 -15.02 7.15 6.06
CA GLY A 232 -13.66 6.62 6.03
C GLY A 232 -12.67 7.58 5.38
N VAL A 233 -13.02 8.13 4.21
CA VAL A 233 -12.16 9.07 3.45
C VAL A 233 -11.99 10.40 4.18
N MET A 234 -13.05 10.95 4.77
CA MET A 234 -12.99 12.23 5.50
C MET A 234 -12.28 12.11 6.85
N ALA A 235 -12.44 10.98 7.55
CA ALA A 235 -11.78 10.75 8.83
C ALA A 235 -10.26 10.52 8.66
N PHE A 236 -9.81 9.97 7.53
CA PHE A 236 -8.41 9.68 7.27
C PHE A 236 -7.44 10.87 7.52
N PRO A 237 -7.63 12.06 6.91
CA PRO A 237 -6.76 13.21 7.18
C PRO A 237 -6.90 13.74 8.61
N ILE A 238 -8.08 13.62 9.23
CA ILE A 238 -8.31 14.06 10.61
C ILE A 238 -7.53 13.16 11.57
N LEU A 239 -7.61 11.84 11.41
CA LEU A 239 -6.84 10.88 12.20
C LEU A 239 -5.34 11.10 12.01
N ASN A 240 -4.89 11.28 10.77
CA ASN A 240 -3.48 11.52 10.48
C ASN A 240 -2.93 12.82 11.11
N THR A 241 -3.78 13.84 11.33
CA THR A 241 -3.34 15.14 11.89
C THR A 241 -3.58 15.28 13.39
N ARG A 242 -4.61 14.62 13.93
CA ARG A 242 -5.06 14.80 15.32
C ARG A 242 -4.72 13.62 16.24
N TRP A 243 -4.30 12.47 15.72
CA TRP A 243 -3.93 11.33 16.55
C TRP A 243 -2.65 11.61 17.36
N ARG A 244 -2.71 11.49 18.69
CA ARG A 244 -1.61 11.84 19.61
C ARG A 244 -0.96 10.65 20.30
N VAL A 245 -1.48 9.44 20.11
CA VAL A 245 -1.04 8.26 20.87
C VAL A 245 0.05 7.51 20.10
N ASN A 246 1.29 7.54 20.59
CA ASN A 246 2.38 6.74 20.03
C ASN A 246 2.45 5.36 20.70
N PHE A 247 1.76 4.37 20.15
CA PHE A 247 1.83 2.99 20.66
C PHE A 247 3.10 2.24 20.20
N LEU A 248 3.85 2.81 19.25
CA LEU A 248 5.13 2.27 18.77
C LEU A 248 6.33 2.81 19.55
N LYS A 249 6.12 3.70 20.53
CA LYS A 249 7.20 4.20 21.36
C LYS A 249 7.84 3.00 22.06
N PRO A 250 9.13 2.68 21.83
CA PRO A 250 9.79 1.60 22.54
C PRO A 250 9.64 1.92 24.03
N ARG A 251 9.12 0.94 24.79
CA ARG A 251 9.18 1.02 26.25
C ARG A 251 10.66 0.94 26.56
N LEU A 252 11.28 2.10 26.77
CA LEU A 252 12.56 2.18 27.44
C LEU A 252 12.28 1.66 28.84
N THR A 253 12.37 0.34 29.02
CA THR A 253 12.69 -0.23 30.33
C THR A 253 13.91 0.57 30.76
N GLU A 254 13.80 1.31 31.88
CA GLU A 254 14.86 2.14 32.42
C GLU A 254 16.20 1.44 32.17
N SER A 255 16.93 1.94 31.18
CA SER A 255 18.15 1.28 30.77
C SER A 255 19.05 1.37 31.98
N THR A 256 19.42 0.21 32.54
CA THR A 256 20.65 0.06 33.30
C THR A 256 21.66 0.94 32.60
N PRO A 257 22.20 1.97 33.28
CA PRO A 257 23.03 2.97 32.61
C PRO A 257 24.06 2.21 31.81
N LEU A 258 23.98 2.34 30.48
CA LEU A 258 25.06 1.93 29.61
C LEU A 258 26.20 2.87 29.98
N THR A 259 26.96 2.51 31.01
CA THR A 259 28.35 2.85 31.13
C THR A 259 28.97 2.34 29.85
N LEU A 260 28.99 3.20 28.84
CA LEU A 260 29.94 3.14 27.76
C LEU A 260 31.29 3.27 28.46
N GLU A 261 31.79 2.15 28.95
CA GLU A 261 33.18 2.02 29.31
C GLU A 261 33.90 2.19 27.98
N PHE A 262 34.35 3.43 27.74
CA PHE A 262 35.30 3.71 26.69
C PHE A 262 36.51 2.84 27.03
N VAL A 263 36.57 1.65 26.43
CA VAL A 263 37.80 0.89 26.37
C VAL A 263 38.74 1.78 25.59
N SER A 264 39.51 2.59 26.32
CA SER A 264 40.70 3.23 25.79
C SER A 264 41.58 2.07 25.38
N THR A 265 41.48 1.66 24.12
CA THR A 265 42.54 0.91 23.48
C THR A 265 43.73 1.86 23.49
N ASN A 266 44.48 1.81 24.59
CA ASN A 266 45.88 2.21 24.67
C ASN A 266 46.64 1.28 23.72
N ALA A 267 46.39 1.41 22.43
CA ALA A 267 47.32 0.95 21.43
C ALA A 267 48.60 1.76 21.66
N PRO A 268 49.74 1.13 21.94
CA PRO A 268 51.00 1.85 21.99
C PRO A 268 51.18 2.54 20.65
N GLY A 269 51.09 3.87 20.67
CA GLY A 269 51.31 4.68 19.49
C GLY A 269 52.68 4.34 18.90
N PRO A 270 52.81 4.22 17.57
CA PRO A 270 54.11 4.12 16.95
C PRO A 270 54.92 5.35 17.33
N ARG A 271 55.99 5.13 18.10
CA ARG A 271 57.01 6.14 18.39
C ARG A 271 57.47 6.73 17.06
N HIS A 272 57.58 8.04 17.06
CA HIS A 272 58.25 8.88 16.06
C HIS A 272 59.18 8.12 15.10
N GLY A 273 58.75 8.04 13.85
CA GLY A 273 59.58 7.86 12.67
C GLY A 273 59.42 9.09 11.77
N GLN A 274 59.88 10.23 12.26
CA GLN A 274 60.19 11.39 11.44
C GLN A 274 61.42 11.01 10.61
N GLN A 275 61.30 10.85 9.28
CA GLN A 275 62.33 11.18 8.28
C GLN A 275 62.01 10.63 6.87
N ILE A 276 62.01 11.57 5.90
CA ILE A 276 62.57 11.46 4.53
C ILE A 276 61.85 10.52 3.53
N PHE A 277 61.13 11.09 2.55
CA PHE A 277 61.61 11.14 1.15
C PHE A 277 60.67 11.99 0.28
N THR A 278 61.21 13.14 -0.09
CA THR A 278 60.93 13.97 -1.26
C THR A 278 61.12 13.20 -2.57
N GLU A 279 60.38 13.64 -3.59
CA GLU A 279 60.54 13.34 -5.02
C GLU A 279 60.19 11.93 -5.50
N ILE A 280 59.36 11.84 -6.55
CA ILE A 280 59.78 11.45 -7.90
C ILE A 280 58.55 11.17 -8.81
N PHE A 281 58.56 11.83 -9.98
CA PHE A 281 57.75 11.71 -11.23
C PHE A 281 56.25 12.04 -11.16
N ALA A 282 55.78 13.12 -11.80
CA ALA A 282 55.70 13.41 -13.25
C ALA A 282 54.56 12.65 -13.95
#